data_AF-A0A7Z8YGG4-F1
#
_entry.id   AF-A0A7Z8YGG4-F1
#
_cell.length_a   1.000
_cell.length_b   1.000
_cell.length_c   1.000
_cell.angle_alpha   90.00
_cell.angle_beta   90.00
_cell.angle_gamma   90.00
#
_symmetry.space_group_name_H-M   'P 1'
#
loop_
_entity.id
_entity.type
_entity.pdbx_description
1 polymer ?
#
loop_
_entity_poly.entity_id
_entity_poly.type
_entity_poly.pdbx_seq_one_letter_code
_entity_poly.pdbx_strand_id
1 'polypeptide(L)'
;MFNGQSHTTEVRLNSQTPIVAPPINYTNTTTTTLNPNIPIISKTERTEAVSNFSIKSVHLKTEHQRNFKEVVIDPNTLPRKSFSEETFNQFWERYIDELLAKGERIQASILKIAILRLEGTTIHLEVSSNTAKNDIVQMEYKLLNYLHKSLQNYDLTIEISVNEEIAKRIVVTPEDKYEKLLEENPMLQEFRRAFELNLKG
;
A
#
# COMPACT_ATOMS: atom_id res chain seq x y z
N MET A 1 1.80 68.95 41.09
CA MET A 1 2.65 67.76 40.90
C MET A 1 2.16 67.02 39.66
N PHE A 2 3.08 66.77 38.72
CA PHE A 2 2.99 65.82 37.59
C PHE A 2 2.29 64.50 38.02
N ASN A 3 1.56 63.72 37.21
CA ASN A 3 1.71 63.47 35.77
C ASN A 3 0.43 62.80 35.22
N GLY A 4 0.02 63.14 34.00
CA GLY A 4 -0.90 62.32 33.21
C GLY A 4 -0.16 61.23 32.43
N GLN A 5 -0.87 60.21 31.95
CA GLN A 5 -0.83 59.74 30.56
C GLN A 5 -1.76 58.53 30.38
N SER A 6 -2.29 58.47 29.16
CA SER A 6 -3.33 57.61 28.62
C SER A 6 -2.80 56.23 28.26
N HIS A 7 -3.60 55.17 28.41
CA HIS A 7 -3.28 53.84 27.88
C HIS A 7 -3.81 53.69 26.45
N THR A 8 -2.90 53.68 25.48
CA THR A 8 -3.14 53.33 24.07
C THR A 8 -2.72 51.89 23.81
N THR A 9 -3.58 51.14 23.13
CA THR A 9 -3.33 49.81 22.57
C THR A 9 -2.27 49.87 21.46
N GLU A 10 -1.20 49.08 21.58
CA GLU A 10 -0.30 48.81 20.45
C GLU A 10 -0.26 47.32 20.11
N VAL A 11 -0.53 47.06 18.83
CA VAL A 11 -0.41 45.79 18.12
C VAL A 11 1.07 45.52 17.86
N ARG A 12 1.60 44.39 18.33
CA ARG A 12 3.00 43.98 18.04
C ARG A 12 3.05 43.20 16.72
N LEU A 13 3.58 43.86 15.69
CA LEU A 13 3.99 43.25 14.42
C LEU A 13 5.38 42.61 14.61
N ASN A 14 5.51 41.30 14.34
CA ASN A 14 6.78 40.58 14.43
C ASN A 14 7.50 40.63 13.08
N SER A 15 8.68 41.26 13.04
CA SER A 15 9.49 41.44 11.83
C SER A 15 10.50 40.30 11.67
N GLN A 16 10.57 39.79 10.44
CA GLN A 16 11.34 38.65 9.98
C GLN A 16 12.84 38.99 9.84
N THR A 17 13.72 38.17 10.40
CA THR A 17 15.19 38.29 10.29
C THR A 17 15.71 37.61 9.02
N PRO A 18 16.57 38.26 8.21
CA PRO A 18 17.21 37.65 7.06
C PRO A 18 18.42 36.77 7.46
N ILE A 19 18.47 35.56 6.91
CA ILE A 19 19.53 34.56 7.15
C ILE A 19 20.69 34.86 6.19
N VAL A 20 21.82 35.35 6.73
CA VAL A 20 23.05 35.59 5.97
C VAL A 20 23.92 34.33 6.03
N ALA A 21 24.27 33.76 4.88
CA ALA A 21 25.15 32.60 4.77
C ALA A 21 26.64 33.01 4.90
N PRO A 22 27.48 32.21 5.59
CA PRO A 22 28.92 32.48 5.71
C PRO A 22 29.69 32.13 4.43
N PRO A 23 30.82 32.82 4.14
CA PRO A 23 31.62 32.59 2.93
C PRO A 23 32.43 31.29 3.01
N ILE A 24 32.40 30.49 1.95
CA ILE A 24 33.24 29.30 1.76
C ILE A 24 34.51 29.68 0.98
N ASN A 25 35.67 29.51 1.62
CA ASN A 25 36.99 29.67 1.00
C ASN A 25 37.39 28.38 0.28
N TYR A 26 37.64 28.46 -1.03
CA TYR A 26 38.22 27.37 -1.81
C TYR A 26 39.75 27.37 -1.66
N THR A 27 40.28 26.38 -0.96
CA THR A 27 41.71 26.07 -0.98
C THR A 27 42.01 25.12 -2.13
N ASN A 28 42.74 25.59 -3.13
CA ASN A 28 43.32 24.78 -4.19
C ASN A 28 44.60 24.12 -3.66
N THR A 29 44.60 22.80 -3.50
CA THR A 29 45.83 22.03 -3.27
C THR A 29 45.97 20.93 -4.32
N THR A 30 46.78 21.25 -5.32
CA THR A 30 47.44 20.31 -6.22
C THR A 30 48.44 19.48 -5.41
N THR A 31 48.33 18.16 -5.42
CA THR A 31 49.48 17.27 -5.15
C THR A 31 49.33 16.00 -5.97
N THR A 32 50.14 15.95 -7.01
CA THR A 32 50.45 14.80 -7.85
C THR A 32 51.05 13.67 -7.02
N THR A 33 50.46 12.49 -7.04
CA THR A 33 51.17 11.24 -6.78
C THR A 33 50.67 10.20 -7.78
N LEU A 34 51.53 9.90 -8.75
CA LEU A 34 51.28 9.01 -9.88
C LEU A 34 51.24 7.56 -9.38
N ASN A 35 50.07 6.93 -9.46
CA ASN A 35 49.92 5.48 -9.35
C ASN A 35 49.55 4.93 -10.75
N PRO A 36 50.41 4.14 -11.42
CA PRO A 36 50.26 3.84 -12.84
C PRO A 36 49.43 2.56 -13.04
N ASN A 37 48.17 2.54 -12.61
CA ASN A 37 47.22 1.53 -13.11
C ASN A 37 45.75 1.87 -12.89
N ILE A 38 45.37 3.11 -13.20
CA ILE A 38 43.96 3.47 -13.35
C ILE A 38 43.67 3.48 -14.84
N PRO A 39 42.82 2.58 -15.38
CA PRO A 39 42.45 2.65 -16.79
C PRO A 39 41.78 3.99 -17.06
N ILE A 40 42.46 4.85 -17.81
CA ILE A 40 41.93 6.13 -18.26
C ILE A 40 40.97 5.83 -19.41
N ILE A 41 39.69 5.66 -19.08
CA ILE A 41 38.65 5.42 -20.09
C ILE A 41 38.44 6.71 -20.86
N SER A 42 38.78 6.68 -22.14
CA SER A 42 38.61 7.79 -23.08
C SER A 42 37.11 8.06 -23.31
N LYS A 43 36.73 9.31 -23.61
CA LYS A 43 35.32 9.69 -23.86
C LYS A 43 34.66 8.87 -24.98
N THR A 44 35.47 8.34 -25.89
CA THR A 44 35.10 7.44 -27.00
C THR A 44 34.75 6.02 -26.57
N GLU A 45 35.16 5.57 -25.38
CA GLU A 45 34.82 4.24 -24.84
C GLU A 45 33.55 4.23 -23.96
N ARG A 46 32.99 5.41 -23.63
CA ARG A 46 31.75 5.53 -22.83
C ARG A 46 30.46 5.28 -23.61
N THR A 47 30.51 5.16 -24.93
CA THR A 47 29.29 5.04 -25.74
C THR A 47 28.63 3.66 -25.65
N GLU A 48 29.39 2.63 -25.24
CA GLU A 48 28.92 1.24 -25.19
C GLU A 48 28.76 0.68 -23.77
N ALA A 49 29.37 1.32 -22.76
CA ALA A 49 29.37 0.81 -21.38
C ALA A 49 28.12 1.25 -20.60
N VAL A 50 27.12 0.38 -20.51
CA VAL A 50 25.92 0.59 -19.68
C VAL A 50 26.22 0.16 -18.25
N SER A 51 26.55 1.11 -17.36
CA SER A 51 26.76 0.82 -15.95
C SER A 51 25.45 0.47 -15.23
N ASN A 52 25.51 -0.37 -14.19
CA ASN A 52 24.35 -0.78 -13.39
C ASN A 52 23.57 0.40 -12.76
N PHE A 53 24.13 1.60 -12.72
CA PHE A 53 23.51 2.82 -12.18
C PHE A 53 23.16 3.87 -13.26
N SER A 54 23.28 3.54 -14.56
CA SER A 54 22.99 4.47 -15.65
C SER A 54 21.47 4.66 -15.87
N ILE A 55 21.01 5.85 -16.24
CA ILE A 55 19.61 6.09 -16.66
C ILE A 55 19.19 5.12 -17.78
N LYS A 56 20.13 4.74 -18.67
CA LYS A 56 19.92 3.73 -19.70
C LYS A 56 19.62 2.33 -19.13
N SER A 57 20.21 1.95 -17.99
CA SER A 57 19.92 0.67 -17.33
C SER A 57 18.52 0.65 -16.71
N VAL A 58 18.03 1.79 -16.21
CA VAL A 58 16.65 1.94 -15.73
C VAL A 58 15.67 1.74 -16.88
N HIS A 59 15.90 2.35 -18.05
CA HIS A 59 15.03 2.15 -19.22
C HIS A 59 15.03 0.71 -19.71
N LEU A 60 16.20 0.08 -19.84
CA LEU A 60 16.32 -1.31 -20.31
C LEU A 60 15.66 -2.31 -19.35
N LYS A 61 15.81 -2.11 -18.02
CA LYS A 61 15.11 -2.92 -17.02
C LYS A 61 13.59 -2.70 -17.07
N THR A 62 13.16 -1.45 -17.27
CA THR A 62 11.74 -1.12 -17.36
C THR A 62 11.10 -1.69 -18.64
N GLU A 63 11.82 -1.73 -19.76
CA GLU A 63 11.36 -2.41 -20.99
C GLU A 63 11.29 -3.93 -20.81
N HIS A 64 12.28 -4.56 -20.20
CA HIS A 64 12.21 -5.99 -19.88
C HIS A 64 11.06 -6.35 -18.93
N GLN A 65 10.76 -5.49 -17.95
CA GLN A 65 9.62 -5.71 -17.04
C GLN A 65 8.27 -5.54 -17.76
N ARG A 66 8.20 -4.74 -18.84
CA ARG A 66 7.00 -4.59 -19.68
C ARG A 66 6.78 -5.78 -20.63
N ASN A 67 7.84 -6.48 -21.03
CA ASN A 67 7.78 -7.64 -21.95
C ASN A 67 7.26 -8.95 -21.32
N PHE A 68 6.76 -8.94 -20.07
CA PHE A 68 6.09 -10.09 -19.45
C PHE A 68 4.57 -10.16 -19.71
N LYS A 69 4.05 -9.31 -20.60
CA LYS A 69 2.74 -9.48 -21.26
C LYS A 69 3.11 -9.68 -22.73
N GLU A 70 2.83 -10.81 -23.37
CA GLU A 70 1.50 -11.35 -23.62
C GLU A 70 1.71 -12.75 -24.22
N VAL A 71 1.62 -13.81 -23.42
CA VAL A 71 1.40 -15.13 -24.01
C VAL A 71 -0.08 -15.11 -24.41
N VAL A 72 -0.34 -14.89 -25.70
CA VAL A 72 -1.67 -15.02 -26.30
C VAL A 72 -2.03 -16.50 -26.22
N ILE A 73 -2.56 -16.91 -25.07
CA ILE A 73 -3.17 -18.23 -24.89
C ILE A 73 -4.53 -18.15 -25.58
N ASP A 74 -4.77 -19.05 -26.52
CA ASP A 74 -6.03 -19.10 -27.27
C ASP A 74 -7.22 -19.33 -26.30
N PRO A 75 -8.12 -18.35 -26.12
CA PRO A 75 -9.17 -18.38 -25.10
C PRO A 75 -10.20 -19.50 -25.31
N ASN A 76 -10.22 -20.16 -26.47
CA ASN A 76 -11.12 -21.28 -26.78
C ASN A 76 -10.61 -22.66 -26.32
N THR A 77 -9.34 -22.75 -25.90
CA THR A 77 -8.73 -24.02 -25.47
C THR A 77 -8.70 -24.20 -23.96
N LEU A 78 -9.09 -23.17 -23.20
CA LEU A 78 -8.99 -23.15 -21.76
C LEU A 78 -10.17 -23.90 -21.10
N PRO A 79 -9.90 -24.74 -20.08
CA PRO A 79 -10.95 -25.42 -19.33
C PRO A 79 -11.95 -24.43 -18.68
N ARG A 80 -13.24 -24.72 -18.82
CA ARG A 80 -14.34 -23.98 -18.17
C ARG A 80 -15.15 -24.91 -17.28
N LYS A 81 -14.50 -25.51 -16.28
CA LYS A 81 -15.20 -26.42 -15.37
C LYS A 81 -16.12 -25.65 -14.44
N SER A 82 -17.33 -26.18 -14.23
CA SER A 82 -18.20 -25.73 -13.16
C SER A 82 -17.57 -26.02 -11.80
N PHE A 83 -17.67 -25.09 -10.87
CA PHE A 83 -17.20 -25.25 -9.50
C PHE A 83 -18.32 -24.94 -8.51
N SER A 84 -18.20 -25.46 -7.29
CA SER A 84 -19.10 -25.14 -6.18
C SER A 84 -18.59 -23.91 -5.42
N GLU A 85 -19.51 -23.13 -4.86
CA GLU A 85 -19.19 -22.00 -3.99
C GLU A 85 -18.34 -22.41 -2.78
N GLU A 86 -18.59 -23.59 -2.20
CA GLU A 86 -17.80 -24.12 -1.09
C GLU A 86 -16.34 -24.37 -1.47
N THR A 87 -16.13 -24.93 -2.66
CA THR A 87 -14.78 -25.16 -3.20
C THR A 87 -14.07 -23.83 -3.49
N PHE A 88 -14.80 -22.85 -4.02
CA PHE A 88 -14.26 -21.50 -4.23
C PHE A 88 -13.82 -20.87 -2.91
N ASN A 89 -14.68 -20.88 -1.89
CA ASN A 89 -14.36 -20.33 -0.56
C ASN A 89 -13.15 -21.04 0.06
N GLN A 90 -13.03 -22.36 -0.09
CA GLN A 90 -11.85 -23.10 0.40
C GLN A 90 -10.54 -22.62 -0.26
N PHE A 91 -10.53 -22.46 -1.58
CA PHE A 91 -9.35 -21.96 -2.29
C PHE A 91 -9.07 -20.48 -2.00
N TRP A 92 -10.12 -19.68 -1.79
CA TRP A 92 -9.99 -18.29 -1.40
C TRP A 92 -9.28 -18.13 -0.05
N GLU A 93 -9.76 -18.83 0.99
CA GLU A 93 -9.11 -18.83 2.30
C GLU A 93 -7.68 -19.34 2.23
N ARG A 94 -7.45 -20.42 1.47
CA ARG A 94 -6.10 -20.97 1.27
C ARG A 94 -5.16 -19.96 0.59
N TYR A 95 -5.66 -19.15 -0.33
CA TYR A 95 -4.88 -18.07 -0.94
C TYR A 95 -4.51 -16.98 0.07
N ILE A 96 -5.43 -16.60 0.94
CA ILE A 96 -5.16 -15.64 2.03
C ILE A 96 -4.05 -16.18 2.94
N ASP A 97 -4.10 -17.46 3.31
CA ASP A 97 -3.06 -18.11 4.11
C ASP A 97 -1.71 -18.14 3.39
N GLU A 98 -1.69 -18.40 2.09
CA GLU A 98 -0.47 -18.32 1.28
C GLU A 98 0.13 -16.91 1.26
N LEU A 99 -0.70 -15.86 1.16
CA LEU A 99 -0.24 -14.47 1.25
C LEU A 99 0.36 -14.17 2.62
N LEU A 100 -0.26 -14.66 3.70
CA LEU A 100 0.27 -14.51 5.06
C LEU A 100 1.63 -15.21 5.20
N ALA A 101 1.77 -16.43 4.67
CA ALA A 101 3.03 -17.17 4.68
C ALA A 101 4.13 -16.49 3.84
N LYS A 102 3.77 -15.83 2.74
CA LYS A 102 4.69 -15.03 1.91
C LYS A 102 5.07 -13.68 2.52
N GLY A 103 4.39 -13.27 3.60
CA GLY A 103 4.59 -11.97 4.24
C GLY A 103 3.83 -10.82 3.59
N GLU A 104 2.94 -11.08 2.63
CA GLU A 104 2.06 -10.10 1.97
C GLU A 104 0.85 -9.76 2.87
N ARG A 105 1.12 -9.32 4.11
CA ARG A 105 0.10 -9.13 5.17
C ARG A 105 -0.94 -8.07 4.82
N ILE A 106 -0.55 -7.02 4.11
CA ILE A 106 -1.47 -5.95 3.68
C ILE A 106 -2.53 -6.54 2.75
N GLN A 107 -2.11 -7.28 1.73
CA GLN A 107 -3.00 -7.92 0.76
C GLN A 107 -3.93 -8.92 1.42
N ALA A 108 -3.37 -9.79 2.28
CA ALA A 108 -4.16 -10.73 3.06
C ALA A 108 -5.20 -10.03 3.95
N SER A 109 -4.82 -8.94 4.62
CA SER A 109 -5.72 -8.17 5.47
C SER A 109 -6.84 -7.51 4.68
N ILE A 110 -6.54 -6.97 3.50
CA ILE A 110 -7.55 -6.36 2.64
C ILE A 110 -8.55 -7.41 2.18
N LEU A 111 -8.08 -8.56 1.68
CA LEU A 111 -8.96 -9.66 1.22
C LEU A 111 -9.84 -10.21 2.34
N LYS A 112 -9.32 -10.27 3.56
CA LYS A 112 -10.04 -10.78 4.74
C LYS A 112 -11.14 -9.84 5.22
N ILE A 113 -10.98 -8.53 5.00
CA ILE A 113 -11.95 -7.51 5.42
C ILE A 113 -12.94 -7.19 4.30
N ALA A 114 -12.54 -7.43 3.04
CA ALA A 114 -13.39 -7.19 1.89
C ALA A 114 -14.63 -8.10 1.89
N ILE A 115 -15.76 -7.57 1.40
CA ILE A 115 -16.99 -8.33 1.27
C ILE A 115 -16.97 -9.02 -0.09
N LEU A 116 -17.12 -10.34 -0.07
CA LEU A 116 -17.08 -11.20 -1.24
C LEU A 116 -18.50 -11.65 -1.63
N ARG A 117 -18.85 -11.50 -2.90
CA ARG A 117 -20.09 -12.05 -3.48
C ARG A 117 -19.77 -12.75 -4.79
N LEU A 118 -20.21 -14.00 -4.93
CA LEU A 118 -19.99 -14.79 -6.14
C LEU A 118 -21.29 -14.86 -6.95
N GLU A 119 -21.26 -14.34 -8.18
CA GLU A 119 -22.38 -14.38 -9.12
C GLU A 119 -21.96 -15.19 -10.36
N GLY A 120 -22.24 -16.49 -10.35
CA GLY A 120 -21.84 -17.40 -11.42
C GLY A 120 -20.31 -17.53 -11.53
N THR A 121 -19.71 -16.84 -12.50
CA THR A 121 -18.25 -16.78 -12.71
C THR A 121 -17.66 -15.41 -12.38
N THR A 122 -18.46 -14.45 -11.94
CA THR A 122 -17.99 -13.11 -11.57
C THR A 122 -17.87 -13.00 -10.06
N ILE A 123 -16.67 -12.62 -9.61
CA ILE A 123 -16.35 -12.38 -8.21
C ILE A 123 -16.49 -10.89 -7.96
N HIS A 124 -17.52 -10.50 -7.23
CA HIS A 124 -17.71 -9.13 -6.78
C HIS A 124 -17.01 -8.93 -5.43
N LEU A 125 -16.12 -7.95 -5.38
CA LEU A 125 -15.37 -7.60 -4.19
C LEU A 125 -15.63 -6.15 -3.82
N GLU A 126 -16.14 -5.95 -2.61
CA GLU A 126 -16.37 -4.60 -2.06
C GLU A 126 -15.30 -4.25 -1.04
N VAL A 127 -14.69 -3.08 -1.22
CA VAL A 127 -13.65 -2.56 -0.34
C VAL A 127 -14.01 -1.21 0.26
N SER A 128 -13.45 -0.91 1.42
CA SER A 128 -13.74 0.31 2.19
C SER A 128 -13.14 1.59 1.61
N SER A 129 -12.10 1.50 0.78
CA SER A 129 -11.37 2.66 0.27
C SER A 129 -10.78 2.43 -1.12
N ASN A 130 -10.50 3.52 -1.84
CA ASN A 130 -9.86 3.45 -3.15
C ASN A 130 -8.39 2.96 -3.07
N THR A 131 -7.71 3.19 -1.95
CA THR A 131 -6.37 2.62 -1.69
C THR A 131 -6.43 1.10 -1.69
N ALA A 132 -7.35 0.51 -0.90
CA ALA A 132 -7.56 -0.93 -0.88
C ALA A 132 -7.93 -1.48 -2.26
N LYS A 133 -8.75 -0.77 -3.04
CA LYS A 133 -9.05 -1.15 -4.43
C LYS A 133 -7.78 -1.24 -5.27
N ASN A 134 -6.93 -0.21 -5.24
CA ASN A 134 -5.71 -0.17 -6.03
C ASN A 134 -4.72 -1.27 -5.62
N ASP A 135 -4.60 -1.56 -4.34
CA ASP A 135 -3.81 -2.69 -3.83
C ASP A 135 -4.31 -4.02 -4.41
N ILE A 136 -5.63 -4.25 -4.42
CA ILE A 136 -6.20 -5.46 -4.99
C ILE A 136 -5.96 -5.53 -6.50
N VAL A 137 -6.17 -4.44 -7.23
CA VAL A 137 -5.90 -4.38 -8.69
C VAL A 137 -4.45 -4.75 -9.01
N GLN A 138 -3.48 -4.36 -8.16
CA GLN A 138 -2.08 -4.74 -8.35
C GLN A 138 -1.83 -6.23 -8.19
N MET A 139 -2.54 -6.90 -7.29
CA MET A 139 -2.43 -8.35 -7.10
C MET A 139 -3.47 -9.18 -7.87
N GLU A 140 -4.44 -8.53 -8.50
CA GLU A 140 -5.58 -9.15 -9.20
C GLU A 140 -5.11 -10.21 -10.19
N TYR A 141 -4.09 -9.89 -10.98
CA TYR A 141 -3.50 -10.84 -11.92
C TYR A 141 -2.96 -12.11 -11.23
N LYS A 142 -2.29 -11.96 -10.07
CA LYS A 142 -1.78 -13.10 -9.31
C LYS A 142 -2.92 -13.93 -8.71
N LEU A 143 -3.95 -13.27 -8.19
CA LEU A 143 -5.13 -13.87 -7.59
C LEU A 143 -5.95 -14.64 -8.64
N LEU A 144 -6.27 -14.01 -9.77
CA LEU A 144 -6.98 -14.66 -10.89
C LEU A 144 -6.21 -15.87 -11.41
N ASN A 145 -4.90 -15.74 -11.62
CA ASN A 145 -4.08 -16.86 -12.09
C ASN A 145 -4.04 -18.03 -11.09
N TYR A 146 -4.10 -17.75 -9.79
CA TYR A 146 -4.24 -18.80 -8.78
C TYR A 146 -5.61 -19.48 -8.88
N LEU A 147 -6.70 -18.70 -8.91
CA LEU A 147 -8.07 -19.22 -8.97
C LEU A 147 -8.34 -20.00 -10.27
N HIS A 148 -7.87 -19.51 -11.42
CA HIS A 148 -7.96 -20.20 -12.71
C HIS A 148 -7.32 -21.58 -12.66
N LYS A 149 -6.15 -21.71 -12.04
CA LYS A 149 -5.45 -23.00 -11.89
C LYS A 149 -6.14 -23.92 -10.89
N SER A 150 -6.56 -23.38 -9.76
CA SER A 150 -7.19 -24.15 -8.67
C SER A 150 -8.58 -24.66 -9.04
N LEU A 151 -9.40 -23.83 -9.69
CA LEU A 151 -10.78 -24.14 -10.07
C LEU A 151 -10.89 -24.69 -11.50
N GLN A 152 -9.81 -24.64 -12.28
CA GLN A 152 -9.79 -25.03 -13.70
C GLN A 152 -10.91 -24.34 -14.50
N ASN A 153 -11.12 -23.06 -14.19
CA ASN A 153 -12.11 -22.22 -14.83
C ASN A 153 -11.49 -20.86 -15.16
N TYR A 154 -11.29 -20.61 -16.46
CA TYR A 154 -10.69 -19.38 -16.96
C TYR A 154 -11.73 -18.30 -17.34
N ASP A 155 -13.03 -18.56 -17.18
CA ASP A 155 -14.10 -17.56 -17.29
C ASP A 155 -14.26 -16.71 -16.01
N LEU A 156 -13.50 -17.03 -14.95
CA LEU A 156 -13.51 -16.28 -13.70
C LEU A 156 -13.00 -14.86 -13.91
N THR A 157 -13.83 -13.89 -13.52
CA THR A 157 -13.52 -12.45 -13.53
C THR A 157 -13.68 -11.86 -12.14
N ILE A 158 -12.95 -10.77 -11.85
CA ILE A 158 -13.06 -10.04 -10.58
C ILE A 158 -13.54 -8.63 -10.88
N GLU A 159 -14.60 -8.21 -10.19
CA GLU A 159 -15.09 -6.83 -10.21
C GLU A 159 -14.93 -6.19 -8.84
N ILE A 160 -14.22 -5.06 -8.80
CA ILE A 160 -13.87 -4.39 -7.53
C ILE A 160 -14.62 -3.07 -7.42
N SER A 161 -15.46 -2.95 -6.40
CA SER A 161 -16.23 -1.76 -6.09
C SER A 161 -15.79 -1.15 -4.75
N VAL A 162 -15.89 0.19 -4.65
CA VAL A 162 -15.59 0.91 -3.40
C VAL A 162 -16.90 1.23 -2.72
N ASN A 163 -17.02 0.83 -1.46
CA ASN A 163 -18.17 1.09 -0.62
C ASN A 163 -17.70 1.71 0.71
N GLU A 164 -17.85 3.04 0.80
CA GLU A 164 -17.43 3.82 1.97
C GLU A 164 -18.22 3.48 3.25
N GLU A 165 -19.41 2.87 3.12
CA GLU A 165 -20.18 2.40 4.27
C GLU A 165 -19.46 1.25 4.99
N ILE A 166 -18.65 0.47 4.28
CA ILE A 166 -17.79 -0.55 4.89
C ILE A 166 -16.74 0.12 5.79
N ALA A 167 -16.17 1.26 5.36
CA ALA A 167 -15.23 2.01 6.20
C ALA A 167 -15.91 2.49 7.49
N LYS A 168 -17.15 2.98 7.40
CA LYS A 168 -17.94 3.44 8.56
C LYS A 168 -18.24 2.31 9.54
N ARG A 169 -18.57 1.11 9.06
CA ARG A 169 -18.78 -0.08 9.92
C ARG A 169 -17.49 -0.57 10.59
N ILE A 170 -16.32 -0.32 9.99
CA ILE A 170 -15.02 -0.66 10.58
C ILE A 170 -14.55 0.40 11.59
N VAL A 171 -15.19 1.58 11.65
CA VAL A 171 -15.01 2.48 12.78
C VAL A 171 -15.68 1.82 13.99
N VAL A 172 -14.91 0.96 14.66
CA VAL A 172 -15.35 0.30 15.88
C VAL A 172 -15.48 1.37 16.94
N THR A 173 -16.71 1.88 17.10
CA THR A 173 -17.03 2.83 18.16
C THR A 173 -16.71 2.19 19.51
N PRO A 174 -16.45 2.98 20.56
CA PRO A 174 -16.21 2.43 21.89
C PRO A 174 -17.30 1.44 22.34
N GLU A 175 -18.53 1.63 21.88
CA GLU A 175 -19.69 0.78 22.14
C GLU A 175 -19.60 -0.57 21.42
N ASP A 176 -19.29 -0.57 20.12
CA ASP A 176 -19.17 -1.80 19.30
C ASP A 176 -18.00 -2.67 19.79
N LYS A 177 -16.91 -2.00 20.23
CA LYS A 177 -15.78 -2.64 20.94
C LYS A 177 -16.25 -3.33 22.22
N TYR A 178 -17.11 -2.66 23.00
CA TYR A 178 -17.61 -3.20 24.26
C TYR A 178 -18.56 -4.37 24.04
N GLU A 179 -19.46 -4.30 23.06
CA GLU A 179 -20.40 -5.39 22.73
C GLU A 179 -19.64 -6.65 22.30
N LYS A 180 -18.64 -6.51 21.42
CA LYS A 180 -17.81 -7.65 21.00
C LYS A 180 -17.02 -8.27 22.17
N LEU A 181 -16.55 -7.45 23.10
CA LEU A 181 -15.88 -7.95 24.30
C LEU A 181 -16.88 -8.65 25.25
N LEU A 182 -18.13 -8.20 25.30
CA LEU A 182 -19.20 -8.79 26.12
C LEU A 182 -19.63 -10.17 25.60
N GLU A 183 -19.64 -10.37 24.27
CA GLU A 183 -19.88 -11.68 23.65
C GLU A 183 -18.81 -12.71 24.05
N GLU A 184 -17.54 -12.28 24.10
CA GLU A 184 -16.42 -13.13 24.53
C GLU A 184 -16.36 -13.32 26.05
N ASN A 185 -16.79 -12.32 26.82
CA ASN A 185 -16.75 -12.37 28.28
C ASN A 185 -17.94 -11.63 28.94
N PRO A 186 -19.01 -12.36 29.32
CA PRO A 186 -20.18 -11.79 29.99
C PRO A 186 -19.88 -11.10 31.33
N MET A 187 -18.78 -11.45 32.02
CA MET A 187 -18.39 -10.82 33.29
C MET A 187 -17.99 -9.36 33.13
N LEU A 188 -17.70 -8.90 31.91
CA LEU A 188 -17.43 -7.49 31.63
C LEU A 188 -18.63 -6.58 31.94
N GLN A 189 -19.85 -7.12 31.92
CA GLN A 189 -21.03 -6.36 32.32
C GLN A 189 -21.00 -6.05 33.82
N GLU A 190 -20.63 -7.03 34.62
CA GLU A 190 -20.55 -6.90 36.08
C GLU A 190 -19.35 -6.05 36.50
N PHE A 191 -18.21 -6.21 35.83
CA PHE A 191 -17.05 -5.34 36.00
C PHE A 191 -17.38 -3.87 35.72
N ARG A 192 -18.06 -3.58 34.60
CA ARG A 192 -18.49 -2.21 34.27
C ARG A 192 -19.39 -1.61 35.34
N ARG A 193 -20.31 -2.40 35.89
CA ARG A 193 -21.23 -1.97 36.97
C ARG A 193 -20.50 -1.76 38.29
N ALA A 194 -19.62 -2.69 38.67
CA ALA A 194 -18.89 -2.64 39.94
C ALA A 194 -17.91 -1.47 40.02
N PHE A 195 -17.35 -1.04 38.89
CA PHE A 195 -16.38 0.05 38.80
C PHE A 195 -16.98 1.36 38.22
N GLU A 196 -18.31 1.42 38.02
CA GLU A 196 -19.02 2.60 37.49
C GLU A 196 -18.39 3.19 36.21
N LEU A 197 -17.93 2.31 35.30
CA LEU A 197 -17.18 2.74 34.12
C LEU A 197 -18.11 3.28 33.01
N ASN A 198 -17.80 4.50 32.58
CA ASN A 198 -18.51 5.18 31.49
C ASN A 198 -17.69 5.13 30.20
N LEU A 199 -18.33 4.82 29.07
CA LEU A 199 -17.73 4.93 27.75
C LEU A 199 -17.70 6.41 27.38
N LYS A 200 -16.53 6.94 27.04
CA LYS A 200 -16.35 8.33 26.64
C LYS A 200 -16.50 8.42 25.12
N GLY A 201 -17.54 9.10 24.66
CA GLY A 201 -17.79 9.42 23.26
C GLY A 201 -16.88 10.52 22.73
#